data_AF-A0A7T8HIF5-F1
#
_entry.id   AF-A0A7T8HIF5-F1
#
_cell.length_a   1.000
_cell.length_b   1.000
_cell.length_c   1.000
_cell.angle_alpha   90.00
_cell.angle_beta   90.00
_cell.angle_gamma   90.00
#
_symmetry.space_group_name_H-M   'P 1'
#
loop_
_entity.id
_entity.type
_entity.pdbx_description
1 polymer ?
#
loop_
_entity_poly.entity_id
_entity_poly.type
_entity_poly.pdbx_seq_one_letter_code
_entity_poly.pdbx_strand_id
1 'polypeptide(L)'
;TPARRSIEAKRLERCKKVLNYFKKSSVLVKIFSDKKIFTLDTVCNRRNDRYIAKSLDQVECTYLTKHPQQIMMLGVVSMPP
;
A
#
# COMPACT_ATOMS: atom_id res chain seq x y z
N THR A 1 19.32 -15.33 8.13
CA THR A 1 20.61 -14.67 8.40
C THR A 1 20.59 -14.03 9.78
N PRO A 2 21.73 -13.86 10.46
CA PRO A 2 21.83 -13.26 11.79
C PRO A 2 21.16 -11.88 11.90
N ALA A 3 21.26 -11.06 10.84
CA ALA A 3 20.61 -9.76 10.74
C ALA A 3 19.07 -9.82 10.79
N ARG A 4 18.46 -10.89 10.27
CA ARG A 4 17.01 -11.09 10.35
C ARG A 4 16.55 -11.35 11.79
N ARG A 5 17.28 -12.20 12.51
CA ARG A 5 17.00 -12.50 13.93
C ARG A 5 17.15 -11.28 14.83
N SER A 6 18.13 -10.41 14.56
CA SER A 6 18.31 -9.17 15.33
C SER A 6 17.19 -8.14 15.09
N ILE A 7 16.66 -8.06 13.87
CA ILE A 7 15.47 -7.24 13.56
C ILE A 7 14.22 -7.82 14.23
N GLU A 8 14.02 -9.13 14.17
CA GLU A 8 12.88 -9.82 14.78
C GLU A 8 12.85 -9.62 16.31
N ALA A 9 14.00 -9.72 16.98
CA ALA A 9 14.12 -9.44 18.41
C ALA A 9 13.75 -7.98 18.77
N LYS A 10 14.25 -7.00 17.99
CA LYS A 10 13.90 -5.58 18.16
C LYS A 10 12.41 -5.33 17.94
N ARG A 11 11.80 -5.98 16.93
CA ARG A 11 10.35 -5.89 16.68
C ARG A 11 9.56 -6.48 17.84
N LEU A 12 9.96 -7.64 18.34
CA LEU A 12 9.30 -8.28 19.48
C LEU A 12 9.31 -7.39 20.73
N GLU A 13 10.46 -6.80 21.07
CA GLU A 13 10.58 -5.91 22.21
C GLU A 13 9.68 -4.67 22.07
N ARG A 14 9.66 -4.05 20.88
CA ARG A 14 8.79 -2.90 20.59
C ARG A 14 7.30 -3.27 20.65
N CYS A 15 6.90 -4.40 20.08
CA CYS A 15 5.51 -4.86 20.10
C CYS A 15 5.01 -5.08 21.54
N LYS A 16 5.84 -5.64 22.43
CA LYS A 16 5.51 -5.79 23.86
C LYS A 16 5.24 -4.44 24.53
N LYS A 17 6.07 -3.43 24.26
CA LYS A 17 5.91 -2.07 24.79
C LYS A 17 4.62 -1.40 24.27
N VAL A 18 4.37 -1.49 22.97
CA VAL A 18 3.16 -0.95 22.32
C VAL A 18 1.90 -1.62 22.86
N LEU A 19 1.91 -2.94 23.04
CA LEU A 19 0.76 -3.67 23.60
C LEU A 19 0.47 -3.23 25.03
N ASN A 20 1.50 -3.08 25.86
CA ASN A 20 1.33 -2.58 27.23
C ASN A 20 0.83 -1.14 27.26
N TYR A 21 1.24 -0.29 26.31
CA TYR A 21 0.69 1.04 26.16
C TYR A 21 -0.81 0.97 25.84
N PHE A 22 -1.24 0.21 24.83
CA PHE A 22 -2.66 0.08 24.47
C PHE A 22 -3.53 -0.44 25.61
N LYS A 23 -3.02 -1.36 26.44
CA LYS A 23 -3.73 -1.83 27.64
C LYS A 23 -3.94 -0.72 28.67
N LYS A 24 -2.97 0.17 28.84
CA LYS A 24 -3.05 1.30 29.79
C LYS A 24 -3.85 2.49 29.23
N SER A 25 -3.82 2.67 27.92
CA SER A 25 -4.48 3.77 27.21
C SER A 25 -5.77 3.32 26.52
N SER A 26 -6.50 2.36 27.10
CA SER A 26 -7.74 1.84 26.53
C SER A 26 -8.73 2.97 26.22
N VAL A 27 -8.85 3.96 27.11
CA VAL A 27 -9.78 5.10 26.99
C VAL A 27 -9.34 6.15 25.96
N LEU A 28 -8.11 6.09 25.42
CA LEU A 28 -7.64 7.07 24.44
C LEU A 28 -7.98 6.66 23.00
N VAL A 29 -8.35 7.63 22.17
CA VAL A 29 -8.43 7.46 20.72
C VAL A 29 -7.00 7.36 20.16
N LYS A 30 -6.72 6.30 19.39
CA LYS A 30 -5.41 6.10 18.75
C LYS A 30 -5.49 6.53 17.29
N ILE A 31 -4.54 7.32 16.83
CA ILE A 31 -4.47 7.76 15.43
C ILE A 31 -3.26 7.08 14.78
N PHE A 32 -3.51 6.37 13.68
CA PHE A 32 -2.49 5.73 12.86
C PHE A 32 -2.40 6.46 11.53
N SER A 33 -1.19 6.82 11.12
CA SER A 33 -0.96 7.45 9.83
C SER A 33 0.07 6.67 9.03
N ASP A 34 -0.15 6.53 7.72
CA ASP A 34 0.83 5.92 6.82
C ASP A 34 0.85 6.63 5.47
N LYS A 35 2.00 6.61 4.81
CA LYS A 35 2.14 7.11 3.44
C LYS A 35 2.16 5.93 2.48
N LYS A 36 1.23 5.94 1.54
CA LYS A 36 1.15 4.93 0.48
C LYS A 36 1.31 5.58 -0.89
N ILE A 37 2.13 4.96 -1.74
CA ILE A 37 2.23 5.30 -3.16
C ILE A 37 1.23 4.43 -3.92
N PHE A 38 0.31 5.07 -4.64
CA PHE A 38 -0.63 4.46 -5.57
C PHE A 38 -0.16 4.73 -6.99
N THR A 39 0.01 3.67 -7.78
CA THR A 39 0.25 3.81 -9.23
C THR A 39 -1.10 3.91 -9.92
N LEU A 40 -1.37 5.04 -10.57
CA LEU A 40 -2.60 5.26 -11.34
C LEU A 40 -2.58 4.50 -12.66
N ASP A 41 -1.41 4.39 -13.29
CA ASP A 41 -1.30 3.72 -14.58
C ASP A 41 -1.55 2.21 -14.41
N THR A 42 -2.53 1.70 -15.14
CA THR A 42 -2.74 0.27 -15.31
C THR A 42 -1.49 -0.36 -15.93
N VAL A 43 -0.95 -1.39 -15.29
CA VAL A 43 0.12 -2.19 -15.86
C VAL A 43 -0.42 -2.90 -17.09
N CYS A 44 -0.17 -2.35 -18.28
CA CYS A 44 -0.54 -3.00 -19.53
C CYS A 44 0.30 -4.26 -19.70
N ASN A 45 -0.33 -5.41 -19.57
CA ASN A 45 0.27 -6.68 -19.89
C ASN A 45 0.01 -6.99 -21.35
N ARG A 46 0.90 -6.51 -22.23
CA ARG A 46 0.83 -6.73 -23.69
C ARG A 46 0.57 -8.18 -24.12
N ARG A 47 0.90 -9.17 -23.28
CA ARG A 47 0.64 -10.58 -23.60
C ARG A 47 -0.82 -10.98 -23.39
N ASN A 48 -1.49 -10.41 -22.41
CA ASN A 48 -2.86 -10.74 -22.02
C ASN A 48 -3.88 -9.73 -22.56
N ASP A 49 -3.48 -8.47 -22.73
CA ASP A 49 -4.35 -7.37 -23.18
C ASP A 49 -4.41 -7.30 -24.72
N ARG A 50 -4.51 -8.45 -25.39
CA ARG A 50 -4.60 -8.52 -26.86
C ARG A 50 -6.06 -8.49 -27.29
N TYR A 51 -6.37 -7.60 -28.22
CA TYR A 51 -7.67 -7.54 -28.86
C TYR A 51 -7.62 -8.28 -30.20
N ILE A 52 -8.58 -9.17 -30.43
CA ILE A 52 -8.88 -9.68 -31.77
C ILE A 52 -9.98 -8.78 -32.33
N ALA A 53 -9.60 -7.77 -33.10
CA ALA A 53 -10.49 -6.77 -33.67
C ALA A 53 -10.46 -6.84 -35.20
N LYS A 54 -11.61 -6.57 -35.84
CA LYS A 54 -11.71 -6.51 -37.31
C LYS A 54 -11.32 -5.13 -37.87
N SER A 55 -11.40 -4.09 -37.04
CA SER A 55 -11.00 -2.72 -37.36
C SER A 55 -10.47 -2.01 -36.10
N LEU A 56 -9.70 -0.93 -36.31
CA LEU A 56 -9.10 -0.16 -35.21
C LEU A 56 -10.14 0.52 -34.31
N ASP A 57 -11.30 0.86 -34.85
CA ASP A 57 -12.41 1.50 -34.11
C ASP A 57 -13.01 0.59 -33.03
N GLN A 58 -12.71 -0.71 -33.06
CA GLN A 58 -13.17 -1.69 -32.07
C GLN A 58 -12.20 -1.86 -30.90
N VAL A 59 -11.01 -1.24 -30.97
CA VAL A 59 -9.99 -1.33 -29.91
C VAL A 59 -10.14 -0.11 -29.01
N GLU A 60 -10.56 -0.35 -27.77
CA GLU A 60 -10.63 0.71 -26.77
C GLU A 60 -9.20 1.17 -26.43
N CYS A 61 -8.90 2.43 -26.71
CA CYS A 61 -7.55 2.97 -26.53
C CYS A 61 -7.25 3.07 -25.02
N THR A 62 -6.35 2.23 -24.53
CA THR A 62 -5.82 2.38 -23.17
C THR A 62 -4.82 3.52 -23.18
N TYR A 63 -5.17 4.65 -22.53
CA TYR A 63 -4.25 5.78 -22.38
C TYR A 63 -3.05 5.36 -21.53
N LEU A 64 -1.90 5.20 -22.19
CA LEU A 64 -0.61 4.98 -21.52
C LEU A 64 0.10 6.32 -21.43
N THR A 65 0.33 6.82 -20.23
CA THR A 65 1.25 7.93 -20.05
C THR A 65 2.70 7.41 -20.17
N LYS A 66 3.62 8.22 -20.70
CA LYS A 66 5.03 7.79 -20.89
C LYS A 66 5.74 7.48 -19.55
N HIS A 67 5.20 7.99 -18.45
CA HIS A 67 5.76 7.84 -17.11
C HIS A 67 4.61 7.47 -16.15
N PRO A 68 4.67 6.31 -15.47
CA PRO A 68 3.58 5.87 -14.63
C PRO A 68 3.23 6.96 -13.62
N GLN A 69 2.00 7.46 -13.67
CA GLN A 69 1.59 8.49 -12.74
C GLN A 69 1.43 7.85 -11.37
N GLN A 70 2.20 8.34 -10.40
CA GLN A 70 2.14 7.87 -9.03
C GLN A 70 1.59 8.98 -8.15
N ILE A 71 0.63 8.64 -7.30
CA ILE A 71 0.10 9.52 -6.27
C ILE A 71 0.57 8.99 -4.93
N MET A 72 1.30 9.82 -4.18
CA MET A 72 1.58 9.55 -2.77
C MET A 72 0.44 10.13 -1.93
N MET A 73 -0.24 9.27 -1.18
CA MET A 73 -1.31 9.68 -0.26
C MET A 73 -0.91 9.41 1.19
N LEU A 74 -1.22 10.36 2.06
CA LEU A 74 -1.18 10.17 3.51
C LEU A 74 -2.56 9.70 3.96
N GLY A 75 -2.65 8.46 4.43
CA GLY A 75 -3.85 7.93 5.07
C GLY A 75 -3.75 8.09 6.57
N VAL A 76 -4.84 8.52 7.22
CA VAL A 76 -4.96 8.61 8.67
C VAL A 76 -6.21 7.86 9.11
N VAL A 77 -6.08 6.96 10.09
CA VAL A 77 -7.17 6.14 10.63
C VAL A 77 -7.21 6.30 12.14
N SER A 78 -8.38 6.59 12.69
CA SER A 78 -8.61 6.63 14.13
C SER A 78 -9.21 5.31 14.61
N MET A 79 -8.62 4.75 15.66
CA MET A 79 -9.19 3.66 16.44
C MET A 79 -9.83 4.25 17.70
N PRO A 80 -11.16 4.15 17.87
CA PRO A 80 -11.82 4.57 19.11
C PRO A 80 -11.39 3.68 20.29
N PRO A 81 -11.64 4.13 21.54
CA PRO A 81 -11.29 3.39 22.75
C PRO A 81 -11.90 1.98 22.83
#